data_AF-N1MSR2-F1
#
_entry.id   AF-N1MSR2-F1
#
_cell.length_a   1.000
_cell.length_b   1.000
_cell.length_c   1.000
_cell.angle_alpha   90.00
_cell.angle_beta   90.00
_cell.angle_gamma   90.00
#
_symmetry.space_group_name_H-M   'P 1'
#
loop_
_entity.id
_entity.type
_entity.pdbx_description
1 polymer ?
#
loop_
_entity_poly.entity_id
_entity_poly.type
_entity_poly.pdbx_seq_one_letter_code
_entity_poly.pdbx_strand_id
1 'polypeptide(L)'
;MPPVTHNFQAAHEARHPLAAPRRKPIMRPDTYNGKQDSGTDPATLALMALGWILADGQRADRLLALTGLDSDTLRAGIDNPAILSAVLAFLADHEPDLVACAEAIDTRPDLLIAAQESLSR
;
A
#
# COMPACT_ATOMS: atom_id res chain seq x y z
N MET A 1 30.89 -44.19 47.44
CA MET A 1 30.48 -45.61 47.50
C MET A 1 29.39 -45.84 46.44
N PRO A 2 29.66 -46.59 45.36
CA PRO A 2 28.65 -46.97 44.37
C PRO A 2 27.84 -48.19 44.85
N PRO A 3 26.59 -48.37 44.37
CA PRO A 3 26.20 -49.72 44.00
C PRO A 3 25.61 -49.82 42.58
N VAL A 4 26.20 -50.77 41.87
CA VAL A 4 25.78 -51.48 40.65
C VAL A 4 24.31 -51.91 40.70
N THR A 5 23.58 -51.80 39.58
CA THR A 5 22.57 -52.80 39.20
C THR A 5 22.48 -52.96 37.68
N HIS A 6 23.09 -54.05 37.22
CA HIS A 6 22.73 -54.97 36.14
C HIS A 6 22.23 -54.44 34.78
N ASN A 7 23.17 -54.41 33.84
CA ASN A 7 22.95 -54.46 32.40
C ASN A 7 22.60 -55.91 31.97
N PHE A 8 21.36 -56.16 31.56
CA PHE A 8 20.94 -57.40 30.89
C PHE A 8 20.88 -57.16 29.37
N GLN A 9 21.98 -57.53 28.72
CA GLN A 9 22.09 -57.65 27.27
C GLN A 9 21.33 -58.90 26.77
N ALA A 10 20.62 -58.77 25.64
CA ALA A 10 20.21 -59.79 24.64
C ALA A 10 18.72 -59.56 24.27
N ALA A 11 18.26 -59.51 23.03
CA ALA A 11 18.82 -59.94 21.75
C ALA A 11 18.00 -59.33 20.59
N HIS A 12 18.56 -59.47 19.38
CA HIS A 12 17.86 -59.55 18.09
C HIS A 12 17.26 -58.23 17.56
N GLU A 13 17.99 -57.53 16.69
CA GLU A 13 17.97 -57.82 15.23
C GLU A 13 16.55 -57.79 14.66
N ALA A 14 16.17 -56.63 14.11
CA ALA A 14 15.25 -56.55 12.99
C ALA A 14 15.50 -55.25 12.23
N ARG A 15 16.39 -55.35 11.24
CA ARG A 15 16.49 -54.38 10.15
C ARG A 15 15.14 -54.33 9.42
N HIS A 16 14.41 -53.22 9.53
CA HIS A 16 13.39 -52.87 8.55
C HIS A 16 13.22 -51.34 8.46
N PRO A 17 13.65 -50.69 7.36
CA PRO A 17 13.30 -49.32 7.09
C PRO A 17 11.93 -49.32 6.41
N LEU A 18 10.85 -49.08 7.17
CA LEU A 18 9.53 -48.88 6.60
C LEU A 18 9.19 -47.39 6.58
N ALA A 19 8.78 -46.97 5.39
CA ALA A 19 8.60 -45.61 4.93
C ALA A 19 7.42 -44.85 5.57
N ALA A 20 7.48 -43.52 5.36
CA ALA A 20 6.41 -42.52 5.28
C ALA A 20 6.01 -41.79 6.59
N PRO A 21 5.47 -40.54 6.52
CA PRO A 21 5.08 -39.78 5.32
C PRO A 21 5.80 -38.43 5.14
N ARG A 22 6.07 -38.12 3.85
CA ARG A 22 6.41 -36.79 3.36
C ARG A 22 5.31 -35.80 3.76
N ARG A 23 5.58 -34.95 4.75
CA ARG A 23 4.78 -33.74 4.98
C ARG A 23 4.99 -32.83 3.77
N LYS A 24 4.00 -32.78 2.88
CA LYS A 24 3.85 -31.70 1.91
C LYS A 24 3.12 -30.58 2.65
N PRO A 25 3.76 -29.50 3.11
CA PRO A 25 3.03 -28.27 3.31
C PRO A 25 2.72 -27.74 1.90
N ILE A 26 1.55 -28.13 1.41
CA ILE A 26 0.88 -27.46 0.31
C ILE A 26 0.34 -26.17 0.94
N MET A 27 1.18 -25.15 1.00
CA MET A 27 0.72 -23.78 1.22
C MET A 27 1.59 -22.85 0.39
N ARG A 28 1.17 -22.70 -0.87
CA ARG A 28 1.26 -21.40 -1.53
C ARG A 28 -0.04 -20.69 -1.19
N PRO A 29 0.06 -19.49 -0.63
CA PRO A 29 -0.51 -18.41 -1.40
C PRO A 29 0.57 -17.34 -1.57
N ASP A 30 0.64 -16.86 -2.81
CA ASP A 30 1.13 -15.54 -3.23
C ASP A 30 2.22 -14.90 -2.34
N THR A 31 3.42 -14.81 -2.93
CA THR A 31 4.15 -13.55 -2.82
C THR A 31 3.19 -12.41 -3.17
N TYR A 32 2.55 -11.81 -2.18
CA TYR A 32 2.17 -10.40 -2.21
C TYR A 32 3.48 -9.60 -2.18
N ASN A 33 4.26 -9.77 -3.25
CA ASN A 33 5.33 -8.87 -3.64
C ASN A 33 4.66 -7.68 -4.33
N GLY A 34 3.86 -6.95 -3.56
CA GLY A 34 3.61 -5.54 -3.78
C GLY A 34 4.30 -4.87 -2.62
N LYS A 35 5.46 -4.29 -2.89
CA LYS A 35 6.26 -3.58 -1.91
C LYS A 35 5.39 -2.47 -1.31
N GLN A 36 4.78 -2.75 -0.15
CA GLN A 36 4.21 -1.74 0.73
C GLN A 36 5.40 -1.02 1.37
N ASP A 37 6.17 -0.29 0.54
CA ASP A 37 7.06 0.73 1.08
C ASP A 37 6.17 1.64 1.91
N SER A 38 6.41 1.64 3.23
CA SER A 38 5.54 2.20 4.25
C SER A 38 5.52 3.73 4.19
N GLY A 39 4.85 4.26 3.18
CA GLY A 39 4.46 5.66 2.98
C GLY A 39 3.07 5.67 2.35
N THR A 40 2.21 6.56 2.81
CA THR A 40 0.78 6.68 2.50
C THR A 40 0.41 6.33 1.05
N ASP A 41 -0.65 5.51 0.89
CA ASP A 41 -1.19 5.14 -0.41
C ASP A 41 -1.45 6.37 -1.31
N PRO A 42 -1.04 6.35 -2.59
CA PRO A 42 -1.07 7.53 -3.44
C PRO A 42 -2.49 8.00 -3.73
N ALA A 43 -3.46 7.09 -3.85
CA ALA A 43 -4.86 7.46 -3.98
C ALA A 43 -5.37 8.13 -2.70
N THR A 44 -4.96 7.64 -1.53
CA THR A 44 -5.28 8.26 -0.23
C THR A 44 -4.72 9.67 -0.13
N LEU A 45 -3.47 9.91 -0.54
CA LEU A 45 -2.88 11.26 -0.60
C LEU A 45 -3.67 12.18 -1.54
N ALA A 46 -4.04 11.69 -2.72
CA ALA A 46 -4.86 12.44 -3.67
C ALA A 46 -6.24 12.80 -3.11
N LEU A 47 -6.88 11.87 -2.39
CA LEU A 47 -8.20 12.10 -1.78
C LEU A 47 -8.13 13.11 -0.62
N MET A 48 -7.08 13.07 0.19
CA MET A 48 -6.86 14.08 1.24
C MET A 48 -6.63 15.46 0.64
N ALA A 49 -5.81 15.54 -0.40
CA ALA A 49 -5.58 16.78 -1.14
C ALA A 49 -6.86 17.31 -1.80
N LEU A 50 -7.65 16.43 -2.40
CA LEU A 50 -8.96 16.76 -2.94
C LEU A 50 -9.90 17.32 -1.86
N GLY A 51 -9.94 16.71 -0.68
CA GLY A 51 -10.72 17.20 0.46
C GLY A 51 -10.32 18.62 0.87
N TRP A 52 -9.03 18.95 0.84
CA TRP A 52 -8.54 20.29 1.14
C TRP A 52 -8.91 21.32 0.07
N ILE A 53 -8.86 20.93 -1.21
CA ILE A 53 -9.34 21.79 -2.32
C ILE A 53 -10.83 22.06 -2.16
N LEU A 54 -11.63 21.02 -1.92
CA LEU A 54 -13.09 21.14 -1.80
C LEU A 54 -13.54 21.86 -0.53
N ALA A 55 -12.68 21.99 0.48
CA ALA A 55 -12.95 22.79 1.66
C ALA A 55 -13.02 24.30 1.35
N ASP A 56 -12.42 24.75 0.24
CA ASP A 56 -12.47 26.13 -0.24
C ASP A 56 -13.20 26.23 -1.58
N GLY A 57 -14.28 27.01 -1.61
CA GLY A 57 -15.12 27.12 -2.80
C GLY A 57 -14.41 27.77 -4.01
N GLN A 58 -13.43 28.64 -3.79
CA GLN A 58 -12.66 29.27 -4.88
C GLN A 58 -11.66 28.29 -5.48
N ARG A 59 -10.99 27.47 -4.65
CA ARG A 59 -10.11 26.40 -5.14
C ARG A 59 -10.88 25.34 -5.89
N ALA A 60 -12.05 24.93 -5.38
CA ALA A 60 -12.91 23.96 -6.04
C ALA A 60 -13.37 24.45 -7.43
N ASP A 61 -13.85 25.69 -7.54
CA ASP A 61 -14.25 26.29 -8.82
C ASP A 61 -13.07 26.34 -9.82
N ARG A 62 -11.89 26.77 -9.35
CA ARG A 62 -10.67 26.79 -10.18
C ARG A 62 -10.26 25.40 -10.65
N LEU A 63 -10.29 24.39 -9.78
CA LEU A 63 -9.98 23.00 -10.14
C LEU A 63 -10.89 22.55 -11.30
N LEU A 64 -12.20 22.72 -11.17
CA LEU A 64 -13.17 22.33 -12.20
C LEU A 64 -12.95 23.11 -13.50
N ALA A 65 -12.71 24.41 -13.42
CA ALA A 65 -12.45 25.26 -14.59
C ALA A 65 -11.17 24.88 -15.34
N LEU A 66 -10.08 24.51 -14.65
CA LEU A 66 -8.79 24.19 -15.26
C LEU A 66 -8.68 22.74 -15.72
N THR A 67 -9.27 21.80 -14.97
CA THR A 67 -9.27 20.37 -15.35
C THR A 67 -10.36 20.04 -16.37
N GLY A 68 -11.37 20.91 -16.52
CA GLY A 68 -12.56 20.66 -17.33
C GLY A 68 -13.49 19.60 -16.74
N LEU A 69 -13.24 19.18 -15.49
CA LEU A 69 -14.10 18.26 -14.76
C LEU A 69 -15.31 19.03 -14.20
N ASP A 70 -16.43 18.32 -14.06
CA ASP A 70 -17.58 18.78 -13.30
C ASP A 70 -17.72 17.99 -11.99
N SER A 71 -18.54 18.49 -11.07
CA SER A 71 -18.72 17.89 -9.74
C SER A 71 -19.28 16.47 -9.77
N ASP A 72 -20.10 16.13 -10.77
CA ASP A 72 -20.69 14.79 -10.95
C ASP A 72 -19.64 13.81 -11.48
N THR A 73 -18.91 14.20 -12.53
CA THR A 73 -17.79 13.43 -13.08
C THR A 73 -16.70 13.19 -12.03
N LEU A 74 -16.36 14.21 -11.24
CA LEU A 74 -15.40 14.09 -10.15
C LEU A 74 -15.88 13.10 -9.10
N ARG A 75 -17.17 13.12 -8.74
CA ARG A 75 -17.76 12.20 -7.74
C ARG A 75 -17.85 10.77 -8.27
N ALA A 76 -18.23 10.59 -9.53
CA ALA A 76 -18.24 9.28 -10.19
C ALA A 76 -16.82 8.71 -10.36
N GLY A 77 -15.83 9.60 -10.45
CA GLY A 77 -14.43 9.30 -10.71
C GLY A 77 -13.50 9.24 -9.49
N ILE A 78 -14.03 9.25 -8.27
CA ILE A 78 -13.23 9.21 -7.02
C ILE A 78 -12.29 8.00 -6.95
N ASP A 79 -12.68 6.87 -7.55
CA ASP A 79 -11.88 5.64 -7.62
C ASP A 79 -10.94 5.61 -8.85
N ASN A 80 -11.06 6.58 -9.76
CA ASN A 80 -10.30 6.59 -11.00
C ASN A 80 -8.91 7.24 -10.80
N PRO A 81 -7.81 6.49 -10.94
CA PRO A 81 -6.46 7.03 -10.75
C PRO A 81 -6.12 8.15 -11.74
N ALA A 82 -6.72 8.15 -12.94
CA ALA A 82 -6.55 9.24 -13.90
C ALA A 82 -7.15 10.57 -13.42
N ILE A 83 -8.26 10.51 -12.67
CA ILE A 83 -8.88 11.71 -12.09
C ILE A 83 -8.10 12.18 -10.88
N LEU A 84 -7.68 11.25 -10.01
CA LEU A 84 -6.85 11.57 -8.84
C LEU A 84 -5.49 12.18 -9.22
N SER A 85 -4.84 11.66 -10.27
CA SER A 85 -3.60 12.25 -10.80
C SER A 85 -3.82 13.63 -11.41
N ALA A 86 -4.95 13.88 -12.09
CA ALA A 86 -5.29 15.21 -12.61
C ALA A 86 -5.48 16.26 -11.49
N VAL A 87 -6.10 15.87 -10.37
CA VAL A 87 -6.25 16.73 -9.17
C VAL A 87 -4.89 17.10 -8.58
N LEU A 88 -3.99 16.12 -8.45
CA LEU A 88 -2.65 16.39 -7.95
C LEU A 88 -1.80 17.19 -8.95
N ALA A 89 -1.98 16.99 -10.26
CA ALA A 89 -1.32 17.78 -11.30
C ALA A 89 -1.75 19.26 -11.25
N PHE A 90 -3.03 19.53 -10.96
CA PHE A 90 -3.50 20.90 -10.72
C PHE A 90 -2.79 21.56 -9.53
N LEU A 91 -2.58 20.84 -8.43
CA LEU A 91 -1.80 21.35 -7.30
C LEU A 91 -0.33 21.57 -7.69
N ALA A 92 0.25 20.65 -8.45
CA ALA A 92 1.64 20.73 -8.91
C ALA A 92 1.90 21.94 -9.84
N ASP A 93 0.92 22.39 -10.61
CA ASP A 93 1.00 23.60 -11.44
C ASP A 93 1.13 24.88 -10.60
N HIS A 94 0.68 24.84 -9.35
CA HIS A 94 0.74 25.94 -8.39
C HIS A 94 1.50 25.55 -7.12
N GLU A 95 2.83 25.70 -7.17
CA GLU A 95 3.73 25.46 -6.01
C GLU A 95 3.24 26.02 -4.66
N PRO A 96 2.72 27.26 -4.53
CA PRO A 96 2.20 27.73 -3.24
C PRO A 96 0.97 26.95 -2.73
N ASP A 97 0.12 26.47 -3.63
CA ASP A 97 -1.07 25.69 -3.26
C ASP A 97 -0.67 24.24 -2.92
N LEU A 98 0.31 23.68 -3.63
CA LEU A 98 0.94 22.39 -3.30
C LEU A 98 1.51 22.39 -1.89
N VAL A 99 2.32 23.40 -1.55
CA VAL A 99 2.95 23.50 -0.22
C VAL A 99 1.89 23.69 0.86
N ALA A 100 0.91 24.59 0.65
CA ALA A 100 -0.16 24.81 1.61
C ALA A 100 -1.05 23.57 1.83
N CYS A 101 -1.34 22.82 0.76
CA CYS A 101 -2.06 21.55 0.85
C CYS A 101 -1.24 20.52 1.64
N ALA A 102 0.07 20.42 1.35
CA ALA A 102 0.94 19.48 2.03
C ALA A 102 1.04 19.77 3.54
N GLU A 103 1.18 21.04 3.92
CA GLU A 103 1.17 21.46 5.32
C GLU A 103 -0.18 21.16 6.00
N ALA A 104 -1.29 21.37 5.30
CA ALA A 104 -2.62 21.16 5.89
C ALA A 104 -2.95 19.69 6.17
N ILE A 105 -2.40 18.75 5.39
CA ILE A 105 -2.60 17.31 5.57
C ILE A 105 -1.41 16.60 6.24
N ASP A 106 -0.49 17.38 6.83
CA ASP A 106 0.72 16.91 7.51
C ASP A 106 1.57 15.97 6.63
N THR A 107 1.77 16.34 5.37
CA THR A 107 2.58 15.59 4.41
C THR A 107 3.66 16.46 3.77
N ARG A 108 4.43 15.88 2.86
CA ARG A 108 5.45 16.58 2.07
C ARG A 108 4.95 16.82 0.65
N PRO A 109 5.24 17.99 0.05
CA PRO A 109 4.89 18.27 -1.35
C PRO A 109 5.50 17.23 -2.31
N ASP A 110 6.71 16.76 -2.02
CA ASP A 110 7.38 15.68 -2.78
C ASP A 110 6.56 14.37 -2.83
N LEU A 111 5.87 14.02 -1.74
CA LEU A 111 5.01 12.83 -1.69
C LEU A 111 3.75 13.00 -2.55
N LEU A 112 3.22 14.22 -2.67
CA LEU A 112 2.08 14.51 -3.56
C LEU A 112 2.48 14.36 -5.03
N ILE A 113 3.67 14.84 -5.40
CA ILE A 113 4.20 14.66 -6.76
C ILE A 113 4.49 13.18 -7.04
N ALA A 114 5.13 12.48 -6.10
CA ALA A 114 5.37 11.04 -6.26
C ALA A 114 4.06 10.23 -6.38
N ALA A 115 3.02 10.63 -5.65
CA ALA A 115 1.69 10.03 -5.75
C ALA A 115 1.04 10.29 -7.11
N GLN A 116 1.14 11.52 -7.63
CA GLN A 116 0.64 11.90 -8.95
C GLN A 116 1.28 11.06 -10.05
N GLU A 117 2.61 10.96 -10.06
CA GLU A 117 3.36 10.15 -11.03
C GLU A 117 3.05 8.64 -10.93
N SER A 118 2.72 8.16 -9.73
CA SER A 118 2.32 6.77 -9.52
C SER A 118 0.92 6.47 -10.06
N LEU A 119 0.02 7.46 -10.05
CA LEU A 119 -1.38 7.35 -10.47
C LEU A 119 -1.57 7.61 -11.98
N SER A 120 -0.65 8.33 -12.62
CA SER A 120 -0.68 8.65 -14.05
C SER A 120 -0.04 7.56 -14.94
N ARG A 121 0.56 6.52 -14.33
CA ARG A 121 1.24 5.42 -15.01
C ARG A 121 0.32 4.23 -15.30
#